data_AF-R9M6Y1-F1
#
_entry.id   AF-R9M6Y1-F1
#
_cell.length_a   1.000
_cell.length_b   1.000
_cell.length_c   1.000
_cell.angle_alpha   90.00
_cell.angle_beta   90.00
_cell.angle_gamma   90.00
#
_symmetry.space_group_name_H-M   'P 1'
#
loop_
_entity.id
_entity.type
_entity.pdbx_description
1 polymer ?
#
loop_
_entity_poly.entity_id
_entity_poly.type
_entity_poly.pdbx_seq_one_letter_code
_entity_poly.pdbx_strand_id
1 'polypeptide(L)'
;MKKSREQLEKERDEAIAKREQYQHRQRRLENRVHYYTEGERKKRNHRLIVRGADVESVAPEVRGLSQAAFRKLAEQIFSLPEVSALVRRMIDQQEGG
;
A
#
# COMPACT_ATOMS: atom_id res chain seq x y z
N MET A 1 21.63 49.12 16.11
CA MET A 1 21.76 48.79 17.54
C MET A 1 22.00 47.29 17.68
N LYS A 2 22.96 46.85 18.51
CA LYS A 2 23.19 45.42 18.79
C LYS A 2 22.14 44.93 19.78
N LYS A 3 21.55 43.76 19.55
CA LYS A 3 20.61 43.13 20.48
C LYS A 3 21.27 42.91 21.85
N SER A 4 20.51 43.09 22.93
CA SER A 4 21.00 42.79 24.28
C SER A 4 21.13 41.26 24.46
N ARG A 5 21.93 40.82 25.43
CA ARG A 5 22.05 39.39 25.77
C ARG A 5 20.70 38.76 26.10
N GLU A 6 19.87 39.47 26.85
CA GLU A 6 18.51 39.07 27.23
C GLU A 6 17.60 38.86 26.01
N GLN A 7 17.70 39.74 25.00
CA GLN A 7 16.95 39.60 23.75
C GLN A 7 17.40 38.36 22.97
N LEU A 8 18.70 38.06 22.96
CA LEU A 8 19.23 36.86 22.30
C LEU A 8 18.83 35.56 23.03
N GLU A 9 18.78 35.58 24.36
CA GLU A 9 18.33 34.43 25.16
C GLU A 9 16.85 34.14 24.94
N LYS A 10 16.02 35.18 24.91
CA LYS A 10 14.59 35.04 24.61
C LYS A 10 14.36 34.49 23.20
N GLU A 11 15.08 35.00 22.19
CA GLU A 11 15.00 34.49 20.82
C GLU A 11 15.47 33.04 20.70
N ARG A 12 16.51 32.65 21.45
CA ARG A 12 16.97 31.26 21.53
C ARG A 12 15.88 30.35 22.10
N ASP A 13 15.25 30.75 23.19
CA ASP A 13 14.24 29.92 23.86
C ASP A 13 12.97 29.79 23.00
N GLU A 14 12.56 30.87 22.33
CA GLU A 14 11.49 30.83 21.33
C GLU A 14 11.83 29.92 20.13
N ALA A 15 13.08 29.95 19.66
CA ALA A 15 13.53 29.09 18.57
C ALA A 15 13.57 27.61 18.99
N ILE A 16 13.98 27.30 20.22
CA ILE A 16 13.96 25.94 20.77
C ILE A 16 12.51 25.43 20.86
N ALA A 17 11.59 26.23 21.42
CA ALA A 17 10.18 25.86 21.51
C ALA A 17 9.56 25.62 20.13
N LYS A 18 9.85 26.47 19.14
CA LYS A 18 9.39 26.26 17.75
C LYS A 18 9.99 24.99 17.14
N ARG A 19 11.27 24.70 17.40
CA ARG A 19 11.91 23.47 16.92
C ARG A 19 11.21 22.22 17.47
N GLU A 20 10.90 22.20 18.76
CA GLU A 20 10.18 21.10 19.40
C GLU A 20 8.77 20.93 18.80
N GLN A 21 8.05 22.04 18.58
CA GLN A 21 6.75 22.00 17.89
C GLN A 21 6.85 21.41 16.48
N TYR A 22 7.86 21.80 15.69
CA TYR A 22 8.08 21.24 14.37
C TYR A 22 8.45 19.75 14.41
N GLN A 23 9.27 19.33 15.36
CA GLN A 23 9.61 17.91 15.56
C GLN A 23 8.35 17.07 15.89
N HIS A 24 7.48 17.57 16.76
CA HIS A 24 6.20 16.92 17.04
C HIS A 24 5.30 16.83 15.80
N ARG A 25 5.23 17.91 15.00
CA ARG A 25 4.45 17.93 13.76
C ARG A 25 5.01 16.94 12.73
N GLN A 26 6.33 16.87 12.58
CA GLN A 26 6.99 15.90 11.72
C GLN A 26 6.63 14.46 12.12
N ARG A 27 6.79 14.11 13.40
CA ARG A 27 6.46 12.77 13.90
C ARG A 27 4.99 12.41 13.65
N ARG A 28 4.06 13.36 13.79
CA ARG A 28 2.63 13.16 13.48
C ARG A 28 2.40 12.86 11.99
N LEU A 29 3.13 13.52 11.10
CA LEU A 29 3.05 13.27 9.66
C LEU A 29 3.65 11.91 9.29
N GLU A 30 4.80 11.57 9.84
CA GLU A 30 5.44 10.25 9.67
C GLU A 30 4.51 9.12 10.12
N ASN A 31 3.87 9.26 11.29
CA ASN A 31 2.89 8.28 11.77
C ASN A 31 1.67 8.16 10.86
N ARG A 32 1.19 9.25 10.26
CA ARG A 32 0.10 9.20 9.28
C ARG A 32 0.51 8.48 8.01
N VAL A 33 1.69 8.77 7.48
CA VAL A 33 2.24 8.08 6.30
C VAL A 33 2.35 6.59 6.59
N HIS A 34 2.90 6.21 7.74
CA HIS A 34 3.01 4.81 8.16
C HIS A 34 1.63 4.15 8.26
N TYR A 35 0.66 4.79 8.92
CA TYR A 35 -0.70 4.25 9.06
C TYR A 35 -1.37 3.99 7.71
N TYR A 36 -1.30 4.95 6.77
CA TYR A 36 -1.93 4.77 5.46
C TYR A 36 -1.17 3.74 4.61
N THR A 37 0.16 3.71 4.63
CA THR A 37 0.94 2.74 3.86
C THR A 37 0.76 1.30 4.37
N GLU A 38 0.76 1.09 5.68
CA GLU A 38 0.47 -0.22 6.28
C GLU A 38 -0.99 -0.63 6.06
N GLY A 39 -1.93 0.31 6.16
CA GLY A 39 -3.33 0.07 5.84
C GLY A 39 -3.53 -0.41 4.41
N GLU A 40 -2.91 0.25 3.43
CA GLU A 40 -3.00 -0.14 2.03
C GLU A 40 -2.29 -1.47 1.74
N ARG A 41 -1.14 -1.73 2.39
CA ARG A 41 -0.48 -3.04 2.33
C ARG A 41 -1.37 -4.15 2.89
N LYS A 42 -2.01 -3.93 4.03
CA LYS A 42 -2.92 -4.90 4.65
C LYS A 42 -4.12 -5.19 3.77
N LYS A 43 -4.76 -4.15 3.22
CA LYS A 43 -5.89 -4.30 2.28
C LYS A 43 -5.48 -5.07 1.02
N ARG A 44 -4.31 -4.74 0.44
CA ARG A 44 -3.77 -5.44 -0.73
C ARG A 44 -3.51 -6.91 -0.42
N ASN A 45 -2.87 -7.22 0.71
CA ASN A 45 -2.59 -8.60 1.11
C ASN A 45 -3.87 -9.40 1.32
N HIS A 46 -4.86 -8.84 2.03
CA HIS A 46 -6.16 -9.50 2.20
C HIS A 46 -6.83 -9.80 0.86
N ARG A 47 -6.89 -8.82 -0.06
CA ARG A 47 -7.44 -9.02 -1.41
C ARG A 47 -6.72 -10.12 -2.18
N LEU A 48 -5.39 -10.18 -2.12
CA LEU A 48 -4.60 -11.19 -2.82
C LEU A 48 -4.81 -12.59 -2.22
N ILE A 49 -4.90 -12.70 -0.89
CA ILE A 49 -5.18 -13.97 -0.19
C ILE A 49 -6.56 -14.49 -0.57
N VAL A 50 -7.60 -13.63 -0.53
CA VAL A 50 -8.97 -14.03 -0.88
C VAL A 50 -9.04 -14.51 -2.33
N ARG A 51 -8.48 -13.75 -3.28
CA ARG A 51 -8.45 -14.17 -4.69
C ARG A 51 -7.68 -15.47 -4.91
N GLY A 52 -6.60 -15.70 -4.16
CA GLY A 52 -5.87 -16.97 -4.19
C GLY A 52 -6.73 -18.14 -3.67
N ALA A 53 -7.46 -17.91 -2.57
CA ALA A 53 -8.37 -18.90 -2.01
C ALA A 53 -9.54 -19.23 -2.97
N ASP A 54 -10.09 -18.23 -3.68
CA ASP A 54 -11.12 -18.47 -4.69
C ASP A 54 -10.62 -19.40 -5.80
N VAL A 55 -9.37 -19.23 -6.25
CA VAL A 55 -8.75 -20.10 -7.28
C VAL A 55 -8.52 -21.51 -6.72
N GLU A 56 -7.95 -21.65 -5.52
CA GLU A 56 -7.74 -22.96 -4.90
C GLU A 56 -9.06 -23.69 -4.60
N SER A 57 -10.14 -22.95 -4.34
CA SER A 57 -11.47 -23.53 -4.14
C SER A 57 -12.04 -24.14 -5.42
N VAL A 58 -11.72 -23.59 -6.59
CA VAL A 58 -12.22 -24.08 -7.88
C VAL A 58 -11.29 -25.14 -8.49
N ALA A 59 -9.98 -25.04 -8.26
CA ALA A 59 -8.98 -25.98 -8.75
C ALA A 59 -8.02 -26.41 -7.61
N PRO A 60 -8.44 -27.32 -6.71
CA PRO A 60 -7.65 -27.71 -5.54
C PRO A 60 -6.25 -28.26 -5.86
N GLU A 61 -6.06 -28.79 -7.08
CA GLU A 61 -4.80 -29.34 -7.57
C GLU A 61 -3.67 -28.30 -7.60
N VAL A 62 -4.02 -27.01 -7.75
CA VAL A 62 -3.03 -25.93 -7.82
C VAL A 62 -2.35 -25.68 -6.48
N ARG A 63 -2.96 -26.08 -5.36
CA ARG A 63 -2.43 -25.90 -4.00
C ARG A 63 -1.10 -26.63 -3.78
N GLY A 64 -0.88 -27.74 -4.50
CA GLY A 64 0.38 -28.50 -4.44
C GLY A 64 1.50 -27.92 -5.30
N LEU A 65 1.22 -26.92 -6.13
CA LEU A 65 2.22 -26.32 -7.02
C LEU A 65 3.14 -25.37 -6.24
N SER A 66 4.43 -25.40 -6.60
CA SER A 66 5.33 -24.32 -6.19
C SER A 66 4.87 -22.99 -6.79
N GLN A 67 5.22 -21.87 -6.16
CA GLN A 67 4.90 -20.53 -6.67
C GLN A 67 5.36 -20.32 -8.13
N ALA A 68 6.51 -20.90 -8.51
CA ALA A 68 7.02 -20.80 -9.88
C ALA A 68 6.20 -21.63 -10.87
N ALA A 69 5.76 -22.83 -10.48
CA ALA A 69 4.90 -23.68 -11.31
C ALA A 69 3.50 -23.08 -11.47
N PHE A 70 2.92 -22.59 -10.37
CA PHE A 70 1.64 -21.89 -10.40
C PHE A 70 1.69 -20.65 -11.31
N ARG A 71 2.77 -19.87 -11.24
CA ARG A 71 2.97 -18.71 -12.11
C ARG A 71 3.01 -19.11 -13.59
N LYS A 72 3.77 -20.15 -13.95
CA LYS A 72 3.83 -20.64 -15.35
C LYS A 72 2.46 -21.10 -15.85
N LEU A 73 1.72 -21.82 -15.00
CA LEU A 73 0.35 -22.24 -15.30
C LEU A 73 -0.55 -21.03 -15.56
N ALA A 74 -0.51 -20.01 -14.69
CA ALA A 74 -1.28 -18.78 -14.87
C ALA A 74 -0.90 -18.07 -16.18
N GLU A 75 0.39 -17.93 -16.48
CA GLU A 75 0.87 -17.33 -17.72
C GLU A 75 0.35 -18.08 -18.96
N GLN A 76 0.34 -19.41 -18.95
CA GLN A 76 -0.23 -20.23 -20.02
C GLN A 76 -1.74 -20.06 -20.15
N ILE A 77 -2.49 -20.14 -19.03
CA ILE A 77 -3.95 -19.95 -19.03
C ILE A 77 -4.33 -18.60 -19.61
N PHE A 78 -3.69 -17.51 -19.16
CA PHE A 78 -4.00 -16.16 -19.63
C PHE A 78 -3.44 -15.84 -21.03
N SER A 79 -2.60 -16.71 -21.59
CA SER A 79 -2.21 -16.63 -23.00
C SER A 79 -3.28 -17.15 -23.97
N LEU A 80 -4.28 -17.90 -23.46
CA LEU A 80 -5.37 -18.44 -24.27
C LEU A 80 -6.33 -17.31 -24.70
N PRO A 81 -6.66 -17.19 -26.00
CA PRO A 81 -7.55 -16.15 -26.51
C PRO A 81 -8.93 -16.14 -25.84
N GLU A 82 -9.48 -17.31 -25.53
CA GLU A 82 -10.79 -17.48 -24.92
C GLU A 82 -10.83 -16.90 -23.50
N VAL A 83 -9.76 -17.12 -22.74
CA VAL A 83 -9.60 -16.56 -21.38
C VAL A 83 -9.44 -15.06 -21.46
N SER A 84 -8.64 -14.54 -22.40
CA SER A 84 -8.49 -13.09 -22.61
C SER A 84 -9.82 -12.43 -22.97
N ALA A 85 -10.61 -13.04 -23.85
CA ALA A 85 -11.94 -12.55 -24.23
C ALA A 85 -12.91 -12.57 -23.04
N LEU A 86 -12.89 -13.63 -22.22
CA LEU A 86 -13.70 -13.73 -21.00
C LEU A 86 -13.35 -12.65 -19.99
N VAL A 87 -12.06 -12.39 -19.77
CA VAL A 87 -11.59 -11.33 -18.87
C VAL A 87 -12.10 -9.97 -19.32
N ARG A 88 -11.99 -9.65 -20.61
CA ARG A 88 -12.51 -8.38 -21.16
C ARG A 88 -14.01 -8.24 -20.95
N ARG A 89 -14.78 -9.27 -21.29
CA ARG A 89 -16.23 -9.28 -21.08
C ARG A 89 -16.61 -9.03 -19.61
N MET A 90 -15.89 -9.63 -18.67
CA MET A 90 -16.16 -9.45 -17.24
C MET A 90 -15.82 -8.03 -16.76
N ILE A 91 -14.77 -7.41 -17.31
CA ILE A 91 -14.45 -5.99 -17.04
C ILE A 91 -15.59 -5.10 -17.56
N ASP A 92 -16.00 -5.30 -18.81
CA ASP A 92 -17.06 -4.49 -19.44
C ASP A 92 -18.40 -4.60 -18.68
N GLN A 93 -18.72 -5.80 -18.17
CA GLN A 93 -19.92 -6.05 -17.37
C GLN A 93 -19.86 -5.43 -15.97
N GLN A 94 -18.68 -5.22 -15.41
CA GLN A 94 -18.50 -4.54 -14.12
C GLN A 94 -18.56 -3.02 -14.23
N GLU A 95 -18.16 -2.45 -15.36
CA GLU A 95 -18.19 -1.00 -15.60
C GLU A 95 -19.56 -0.49 -16.06
N GLY A 96 -20.40 -1.35 -16.61
CA GLY A 96 -21.75 -1.02 -17.08
C GLY A 96 -22.88 -1.16 -16.06
N GLY A 97 -22.57 -1.40 -14.78
CA GLY A 97 -23.53 -1.62 -13.68
C GLY A 97 -23.57 -0.50 -12.64
#